data_AF-A0A936M558-F1
#
_entry.id   AF-A0A936M558-F1
#
_cell.length_a   1.000
_cell.length_b   1.000
_cell.length_c   1.000
_cell.angle_alpha   90.00
_cell.angle_beta   90.00
_cell.angle_gamma   90.00
#
_symmetry.space_group_name_H-M   'P 1'
#
loop_
_entity.id
_entity.type
_entity.pdbx_description
1 polymer ?
#
loop_
_entity_poly.entity_id
_entity_poly.type
_entity_poly.pdbx_seq_one_letter_code
_entity_poly.pdbx_strand_id
1 'polypeptide(L)'
;MKANELVQITRTNRLSEGEFYSAVNGMFESIWTKLHPPQVLLEELSNTVRGNVITPADTEIPECLSCGACCASLICVGVRPGEDGDRSDQWEIVSDSDEGLVVDVFLKRDHETLACTALDGVVGETVACRIYESRPSMCHHFEAGSDRCHAIRRAYGLEPFMSLAEMSAAVQKLKAVPERISASKIIRNAKIERDAENGKLLISALAKDGTIFPIHSYDPDAETWRQFEFDGLTVEEADELIRTRSKKSE
;
A
#
# COMPACT_ATOMS: atom_id res chain seq x y z
N MET A 1 -10.49 1.46 37.60
CA MET A 1 -11.16 0.85 36.44
C MET A 1 -11.02 1.79 35.26
N LYS A 2 -10.01 1.58 34.40
CA LYS A 2 -9.94 2.28 33.11
C LYS A 2 -10.72 1.44 32.12
N ALA A 3 -11.70 2.09 31.50
CA ALA A 3 -12.69 1.46 30.64
C ALA A 3 -12.03 0.89 29.38
N ASN A 4 -12.61 -0.21 28.94
CA ASN A 4 -12.44 -0.89 27.66
C ASN A 4 -12.80 -0.01 26.44
N GLU A 5 -12.26 1.20 26.33
CA GLU A 5 -12.66 2.17 25.29
C GLU A 5 -12.12 1.88 23.88
N LEU A 6 -11.36 0.80 23.67
CA LEU A 6 -10.96 0.36 22.33
C LEU A 6 -11.57 -0.99 21.93
N VAL A 7 -12.50 -1.53 22.73
CA VAL A 7 -13.10 -2.86 22.52
C VAL A 7 -14.22 -2.85 21.46
N GLN A 8 -14.28 -1.87 20.56
CA GLN A 8 -15.35 -1.82 19.55
C GLN A 8 -14.97 -1.25 18.16
N ILE A 9 -13.73 -1.44 17.68
CA ILE A 9 -13.45 -1.42 16.22
C ILE A 9 -13.84 -2.78 15.57
N THR A 10 -14.56 -3.63 16.30
CA THR A 10 -14.69 -5.07 16.02
C THR A 10 -16.14 -5.51 15.82
N ARG A 11 -16.94 -4.76 15.04
CA ARG A 11 -18.19 -5.31 14.44
C ARG A 11 -18.53 -4.81 13.03
N THR A 12 -18.01 -3.68 12.57
CA THR A 12 -18.26 -3.17 11.22
C THR A 12 -17.03 -3.35 10.35
N ASN A 13 -17.22 -3.87 9.14
CA ASN A 13 -16.21 -3.85 8.08
C ASN A 13 -16.12 -2.46 7.42
N ARG A 14 -16.72 -1.43 8.00
CA ARG A 14 -16.83 -0.07 7.46
C ARG A 14 -16.25 0.92 8.46
N LEU A 15 -15.36 1.79 8.00
CA LEU A 15 -14.69 2.84 8.78
C LEU A 15 -14.76 4.16 8.02
N SER A 16 -14.90 5.27 8.75
CA SER A 16 -14.83 6.60 8.16
C SER A 16 -13.43 6.89 7.61
N GLU A 17 -13.32 7.77 6.62
CA GLU A 17 -12.04 8.17 6.03
C GLU A 17 -11.09 8.77 7.09
N GLY A 18 -11.60 9.70 7.91
CA GLY A 18 -10.85 10.28 9.01
C GLY A 18 -10.39 9.24 10.04
N GLU A 19 -11.24 8.27 10.40
CA GLU A 19 -10.88 7.19 11.33
C GLU A 19 -9.77 6.31 10.76
N PHE A 20 -9.85 5.95 9.48
CA PHE A 20 -8.87 5.11 8.81
C PHE A 20 -7.48 5.75 8.82
N TYR A 21 -7.35 7.00 8.38
CA TYR A 21 -6.03 7.66 8.33
C TYR A 21 -5.44 7.86 9.73
N SER A 22 -6.28 8.14 10.74
CA SER A 22 -5.83 8.20 12.13
C SER A 22 -5.27 6.86 12.59
N ALA A 23 -5.97 5.75 12.30
CA ALA A 23 -5.51 4.40 12.62
C ALA A 23 -4.20 4.06 11.89
N VAL A 24 -4.10 4.33 10.59
CA VAL A 24 -2.89 4.08 9.78
C VAL A 24 -1.69 4.84 10.33
N ASN A 25 -1.85 6.10 10.71
CA ASN A 25 -0.76 6.89 11.30
C ASN A 25 -0.30 6.28 12.63
N GLY A 26 -1.23 5.90 13.51
CA GLY A 26 -0.89 5.20 14.75
C GLY A 26 -0.21 3.85 14.53
N MET A 27 -0.62 3.12 13.50
CA MET A 27 0.04 1.87 13.09
C MET A 27 1.48 2.11 12.62
N PHE A 28 1.71 3.12 11.77
CA PHE A 28 3.07 3.50 11.34
C PHE A 28 3.94 3.77 12.56
N GLU A 29 3.51 4.67 13.44
CA GLU A 29 4.24 5.02 14.67
C GLU A 29 4.57 3.77 15.50
N SER A 30 3.61 2.87 15.69
CA SER A 30 3.83 1.64 16.45
C SER A 30 4.82 0.69 15.77
N ILE A 31 4.75 0.50 14.45
CA ILE A 31 5.73 -0.32 13.70
C ILE A 31 7.13 0.25 13.85
N TRP A 32 7.30 1.57 13.72
CA TRP A 32 8.61 2.22 13.83
C TRP A 32 9.30 1.97 15.17
N THR A 33 8.54 1.72 16.24
CA THR A 33 9.11 1.35 17.55
C THR A 33 9.59 -0.10 17.64
N LYS A 34 9.06 -0.99 16.79
CA LYS A 34 9.35 -2.44 16.80
C LYS A 34 10.42 -2.83 15.77
N LEU A 35 10.54 -2.08 14.69
CA LEU A 35 11.52 -2.34 13.65
C LEU A 35 12.89 -1.76 13.99
N HIS A 36 13.92 -2.44 13.50
CA HIS A 36 15.23 -1.83 13.45
C HIS A 36 15.26 -0.65 12.47
N PRO A 37 16.12 0.37 12.70
CA PRO A 37 16.20 1.52 11.83
C PRO A 37 16.48 1.11 10.37
N PRO A 38 15.75 1.65 9.40
CA PRO A 38 15.97 1.37 7.99
C PRO A 38 17.35 1.89 7.60
N GLN A 39 18.15 1.02 7.01
CA GLN A 39 19.51 1.37 6.57
C GLN A 39 19.52 2.11 5.23
N VAL A 40 18.44 1.95 4.45
CA VAL A 40 18.17 2.63 3.18
C VAL A 40 16.67 2.92 3.13
N LEU A 41 16.27 4.05 2.56
CA LEU A 41 14.88 4.44 2.45
C LEU A 41 14.14 3.50 1.50
N LEU A 42 13.06 2.87 1.97
CA LEU A 42 12.30 1.87 1.19
C LEU A 42 11.71 2.45 -0.11
N GLU A 43 11.43 3.74 -0.14
CA GLU A 43 10.87 4.45 -1.31
C GLU A 43 11.86 4.55 -2.47
N GLU A 44 13.16 4.50 -2.20
CA GLU A 44 14.22 4.56 -3.21
C GLU A 44 14.56 3.17 -3.79
N LEU A 45 14.01 2.10 -3.19
CA LEU A 45 14.36 0.73 -3.54
C LEU A 45 13.41 0.13 -4.56
N SER A 46 13.95 -0.69 -5.46
CA SER A 46 13.11 -1.44 -6.39
C SER A 46 12.27 -2.48 -5.65
N ASN A 47 11.02 -2.60 -6.09
CA ASN A 47 10.09 -3.63 -5.69
C ASN A 47 10.17 -4.91 -6.55
N THR A 48 11.06 -4.94 -7.55
CA THR A 48 11.26 -6.08 -8.46
C THR A 48 12.72 -6.51 -8.50
N VAL A 49 12.99 -7.80 -8.65
CA VAL A 49 14.34 -8.37 -8.78
C VAL A 49 15.06 -7.79 -9.99
N ARG A 50 14.35 -7.68 -11.13
CA ARG A 50 14.90 -7.09 -12.36
C ARG A 50 15.37 -5.64 -12.17
N GLY A 51 14.71 -4.91 -11.27
CA GLY A 51 15.03 -3.53 -10.96
C GLY A 51 16.04 -3.33 -9.85
N ASN A 52 16.59 -4.42 -9.27
CA ASN A 52 17.56 -4.35 -8.19
C ASN A 52 18.78 -3.51 -8.58
N VAL A 53 19.18 -2.67 -7.64
CA VAL A 53 20.34 -1.78 -7.71
C VAL A 53 21.36 -2.16 -6.65
N ILE A 54 20.88 -2.48 -5.43
CA ILE A 54 21.75 -2.75 -4.28
C ILE A 54 22.00 -4.24 -4.08
N THR A 55 20.96 -5.07 -4.27
CA THR A 55 21.02 -6.52 -4.11
C THR A 55 21.77 -7.15 -5.29
N PRO A 56 22.86 -7.90 -5.06
CA PRO A 56 23.56 -8.63 -6.11
C PRO A 56 22.65 -9.63 -6.84
N ALA A 57 22.85 -9.79 -8.15
CA ALA A 57 22.01 -10.66 -8.99
C ALA A 57 22.12 -12.17 -8.65
N ASP A 58 23.20 -12.56 -7.97
CA ASP A 58 23.47 -13.92 -7.50
C ASP A 58 22.99 -14.18 -6.07
N THR A 59 22.34 -13.20 -5.43
CA THR A 59 21.75 -13.37 -4.10
C THR A 59 20.62 -14.39 -4.16
N GLU A 60 20.63 -15.36 -3.25
CA GLU A 60 19.58 -16.37 -3.13
C GLU A 60 18.23 -15.72 -2.82
N ILE A 61 17.19 -16.12 -3.56
CA ILE A 61 15.83 -15.60 -3.37
C ILE A 61 15.25 -16.18 -2.07
N PRO A 62 14.84 -15.35 -1.09
CA PRO A 62 14.33 -15.85 0.17
C PRO A 62 13.03 -16.65 0.03
N GLU A 63 12.88 -17.71 0.82
CA GLU A 63 11.63 -18.44 0.93
C GLU A 63 10.59 -17.64 1.72
N CYS A 64 9.49 -17.25 1.07
CA CYS A 64 8.47 -16.44 1.71
C CYS A 64 7.77 -17.15 2.89
N LEU A 65 7.63 -18.48 2.80
CA LEU A 65 6.94 -19.31 3.82
C LEU A 65 7.71 -19.43 5.14
N SER A 66 8.98 -19.00 5.20
CA SER A 66 9.78 -19.01 6.42
C SER A 66 10.00 -17.62 7.02
N CYS A 67 9.65 -16.52 6.32
CA CYS A 67 9.96 -15.17 6.80
C CYS A 67 8.73 -14.29 7.10
N GLY A 68 7.71 -14.24 6.24
CA GLY A 68 6.52 -13.39 6.46
C GLY A 68 6.74 -11.87 6.55
N ALA A 69 7.96 -11.37 6.32
CA ALA A 69 8.32 -9.97 6.58
C ALA A 69 7.51 -8.97 5.74
N CYS A 70 7.22 -9.29 4.48
CA CYS A 70 6.43 -8.41 3.61
C CYS A 70 4.98 -8.26 4.12
N CYS A 71 4.33 -9.36 4.53
CA CYS A 71 2.99 -9.38 5.09
C CYS A 71 2.89 -8.65 6.44
N ALA A 72 3.98 -8.59 7.21
CA ALA A 72 4.07 -7.82 8.44
C ALA A 72 4.30 -6.31 8.20
N SER A 73 4.96 -5.96 7.09
CA SER A 73 5.41 -4.59 6.82
C SER A 73 4.44 -3.73 6.00
N LEU A 74 3.63 -4.36 5.13
CA LEU A 74 2.70 -3.65 4.26
C LEU A 74 1.42 -3.30 5.03
N ILE A 75 1.40 -2.17 5.75
CA ILE A 75 0.24 -1.81 6.58
C ILE A 75 -0.97 -1.35 5.78
N CYS A 76 -0.77 -0.84 4.56
CA CYS A 76 -1.85 -0.45 3.65
C CYS A 76 -1.76 -1.31 2.38
N VAL A 77 -2.67 -2.26 2.23
CA VAL A 77 -2.82 -3.06 1.00
C VAL A 77 -4.23 -2.82 0.47
N GLY A 78 -4.33 -1.95 -0.54
CA GLY A 78 -5.58 -1.64 -1.22
C GLY A 78 -6.05 -2.80 -2.09
N VAL A 79 -7.35 -3.02 -2.14
CA VAL A 79 -8.02 -4.03 -2.96
C VAL A 79 -8.73 -3.32 -4.09
N ARG A 80 -8.30 -3.58 -5.34
CA ARG A 80 -8.90 -2.93 -6.51
C ARG A 80 -10.26 -3.56 -6.82
N PRO A 81 -11.18 -2.83 -7.46
CA PRO A 81 -12.47 -3.40 -7.82
C PRO A 81 -12.31 -4.64 -8.69
N GLY A 82 -12.96 -5.75 -8.29
CA GLY A 82 -12.84 -7.04 -8.97
C GLY A 82 -11.68 -7.93 -8.49
N GLU A 83 -10.82 -7.44 -7.58
CA GLU A 83 -9.83 -8.25 -6.85
C GLU A 83 -10.38 -8.72 -5.48
N ASP A 84 -11.68 -8.55 -5.27
CA ASP A 84 -12.36 -8.80 -4.01
C ASP A 84 -12.45 -10.33 -3.77
N GLY A 85 -11.40 -10.90 -3.15
CA GLY A 85 -11.37 -12.29 -2.68
C GLY A 85 -12.29 -12.49 -1.46
N ASP A 86 -11.84 -13.28 -0.47
CA ASP A 86 -12.58 -13.39 0.80
C ASP A 86 -12.74 -12.02 1.47
N ARG A 87 -14.00 -11.60 1.67
CA ARG A 87 -14.35 -10.29 2.25
C ARG A 87 -14.15 -10.26 3.76
N SER A 88 -13.95 -11.41 4.43
CA SER A 88 -13.77 -11.47 5.88
C SER A 88 -12.56 -10.67 6.36
N ASP A 89 -11.54 -10.57 5.52
CA ASP A 89 -10.25 -9.95 5.82
C ASP A 89 -10.13 -8.53 5.25
N GLN A 90 -11.25 -7.87 4.92
CA GLN A 90 -11.28 -6.54 4.28
C GLN A 90 -12.02 -5.46 5.09
N TRP A 91 -11.55 -4.21 5.00
CA TRP A 91 -12.22 -3.00 5.45
C TRP A 91 -12.62 -2.13 4.27
N GLU A 92 -13.85 -1.67 4.28
CA GLU A 92 -14.40 -0.66 3.41
C GLU A 92 -14.25 0.70 4.09
N ILE A 93 -13.63 1.65 3.40
CA ILE A 93 -13.51 3.03 3.86
C ILE A 93 -14.66 3.81 3.25
N VAL A 94 -15.41 4.50 4.09
CA VAL A 94 -16.56 5.30 3.66
C VAL A 94 -16.25 6.79 3.70
N SER A 95 -16.83 7.52 2.76
CA SER A 95 -16.71 8.97 2.72
C SER A 95 -17.27 9.61 4.00
N ASP A 96 -16.54 10.59 4.55
CA ASP A 96 -17.03 11.41 5.66
C ASP A 96 -18.13 12.40 5.21
N SER A 97 -18.20 12.71 3.91
CA SER A 97 -19.11 13.70 3.32
C SER A 97 -20.30 13.10 2.57
N ASP A 98 -20.27 11.82 2.20
CA ASP A 98 -21.37 11.11 1.52
C ASP A 98 -21.65 9.76 2.21
N GLU A 99 -22.76 9.72 2.96
CA GLU A 99 -23.12 8.56 3.77
C GLU A 99 -23.36 7.32 2.89
N GLY A 100 -22.58 6.28 3.15
CA GLY A 100 -22.72 5.00 2.47
C GLY A 100 -21.86 4.84 1.22
N LEU A 101 -21.21 5.89 0.72
CA LEU A 101 -20.24 5.81 -0.38
C LEU A 101 -18.94 5.15 0.10
N VAL A 102 -18.62 3.99 -0.47
CA VAL A 102 -17.34 3.30 -0.24
C VAL A 102 -16.28 3.86 -1.19
N VAL A 103 -15.29 4.55 -0.65
CA VAL A 103 -14.24 5.24 -1.41
C VAL A 103 -12.99 4.38 -1.60
N ASP A 104 -12.66 3.53 -0.61
CA ASP A 104 -11.53 2.61 -0.67
C ASP A 104 -11.85 1.26 -0.03
N VAL A 105 -11.07 0.22 -0.37
CA VAL A 105 -11.12 -1.09 0.28
C VAL A 105 -9.70 -1.54 0.57
N PHE A 106 -9.41 -1.95 1.81
CA PHE A 106 -8.09 -2.39 2.25
C PHE A 106 -8.15 -3.74 2.97
N LEU A 107 -7.10 -4.55 2.87
CA LEU A 107 -6.96 -5.72 3.75
C LEU A 107 -6.83 -5.27 5.22
N LYS A 108 -7.44 -6.00 6.15
CA LYS A 108 -7.38 -5.77 7.59
C LYS A 108 -5.98 -6.04 8.16
N ARG A 109 -5.65 -5.33 9.23
CA ARG A 109 -4.43 -5.52 10.01
C ARG A 109 -4.76 -5.89 11.45
N ASP A 110 -3.98 -6.80 12.00
CA ASP A 110 -4.09 -7.17 13.41
C ASP A 110 -3.61 -6.00 14.27
N HIS A 111 -4.35 -5.67 15.33
CA HIS A 111 -4.07 -4.48 16.13
C HIS A 111 -2.79 -4.60 16.97
N GLU A 112 -2.43 -5.82 17.40
CA GLU A 112 -1.28 -6.03 18.29
C GLU A 112 0.02 -6.21 17.49
N THR A 113 -0.03 -7.06 16.48
CA THR A 113 1.12 -7.42 15.63
C THR A 113 1.30 -6.48 14.45
N LEU A 114 0.24 -5.78 14.03
CA LEU A 114 0.20 -4.89 12.85
C LEU A 114 0.37 -5.62 11.51
N ALA A 115 0.40 -6.96 11.54
CA ALA A 115 0.49 -7.79 10.35
C ALA A 115 -0.85 -7.92 9.64
N CYS A 116 -0.82 -8.36 8.37
CA CYS A 116 -2.03 -8.76 7.66
C CYS A 116 -2.79 -9.84 8.42
N THR A 117 -4.10 -9.66 8.62
CA THR A 117 -4.95 -10.65 9.33
C THR A 117 -5.05 -11.99 8.62
N ALA A 118 -4.78 -12.04 7.31
CA ALA A 118 -4.72 -13.26 6.50
C ALA A 118 -3.39 -14.03 6.64
N LEU A 119 -2.42 -13.50 7.40
CA LEU A 119 -1.16 -14.17 7.70
C LEU A 119 -1.33 -15.12 8.88
N ASP A 120 -1.11 -16.40 8.66
CA ASP A 120 -1.00 -17.41 9.71
C ASP A 120 0.46 -17.68 10.03
N GLY A 121 0.75 -18.02 11.30
CA GLY A 121 2.07 -18.41 11.77
C GLY A 121 2.87 -17.26 12.41
N VAL A 122 4.19 -17.44 12.48
CA VAL A 122 5.10 -16.52 13.18
C VAL A 122 6.13 -15.99 12.20
N VAL A 123 6.21 -14.66 12.09
CA VAL A 123 7.19 -13.94 11.26
C VAL A 123 8.61 -14.36 11.66
N GLY A 124 9.41 -14.79 10.68
CA GLY A 124 10.77 -15.29 10.89
C GLY A 124 10.91 -16.78 11.23
N GLU A 125 9.79 -17.50 11.40
CA GLU A 125 9.79 -18.94 11.65
C GLU A 125 9.08 -19.70 10.52
N THR A 126 7.75 -19.70 10.53
CA THR A 126 6.92 -20.39 9.54
C THR A 126 5.62 -19.62 9.41
N VAL A 127 5.26 -19.29 8.18
CA VAL A 127 4.05 -18.53 7.86
C VAL A 127 3.31 -19.11 6.67
N ALA A 128 2.01 -18.84 6.60
CA ALA A 128 1.17 -19.12 5.45
C ALA A 128 0.21 -17.96 5.20
N CYS A 129 -0.11 -17.69 3.93
CA CYS A 129 -1.12 -16.70 3.57
C CYS A 129 -2.43 -17.42 3.25
N ARG A 130 -3.49 -17.19 4.04
CA ARG A 130 -4.80 -17.84 3.82
C ARG A 130 -5.44 -17.43 2.50
N ILE A 131 -5.09 -16.26 1.99
CA ILE A 131 -5.60 -15.70 0.73
C ILE A 131 -4.60 -15.82 -0.42
N TYR A 132 -3.62 -16.74 -0.36
CA TYR A 132 -2.48 -16.77 -1.30
C TYR A 132 -2.88 -16.72 -2.79
N GLU A 133 -3.91 -17.50 -3.16
CA GLU A 133 -4.44 -17.58 -4.53
C GLU A 133 -5.30 -16.37 -4.92
N SER A 134 -5.91 -15.70 -3.94
CA SER A 134 -6.77 -14.53 -4.12
C SER A 134 -6.12 -13.24 -3.66
N ARG A 135 -4.78 -13.17 -3.71
CA ARG A 135 -4.03 -11.98 -3.28
C ARG A 135 -4.36 -10.80 -4.21
N PRO A 136 -4.62 -9.60 -3.66
CA PRO A 136 -4.81 -8.41 -4.47
C PRO A 136 -3.51 -8.04 -5.19
N SER A 137 -3.59 -7.29 -6.29
CA SER A 137 -2.43 -6.91 -7.10
C SER A 137 -1.33 -6.21 -6.28
N MET A 138 -1.72 -5.41 -5.30
CA MET A 138 -0.81 -4.75 -4.36
C MET A 138 0.08 -5.74 -3.58
N CYS A 139 -0.39 -6.94 -3.26
CA CYS A 139 0.45 -7.97 -2.64
C CYS A 139 1.55 -8.50 -3.57
N HIS A 140 1.39 -8.34 -4.89
CA HIS A 140 2.38 -8.71 -5.89
C HIS A 140 3.37 -7.59 -6.20
N HIS A 141 3.14 -6.36 -5.71
CA HIS A 141 4.09 -5.25 -5.80
C HIS A 141 5.29 -5.39 -4.85
N PHE A 142 5.55 -6.60 -4.35
CA PHE A 142 6.64 -6.90 -3.45
C PHE A 142 7.29 -8.24 -3.85
N GLU A 143 8.18 -8.19 -4.83
CA GLU A 143 8.83 -9.40 -5.35
C GLU A 143 9.86 -9.94 -4.34
N ALA A 144 9.85 -11.25 -4.14
CA ALA A 144 10.84 -11.93 -3.30
C ALA A 144 12.24 -11.75 -3.90
N GLY A 145 13.22 -11.35 -3.08
CA GLY A 145 14.58 -11.06 -3.54
C GLY A 145 14.78 -9.66 -4.13
N SER A 146 13.73 -8.83 -4.19
CA SER A 146 13.90 -7.42 -4.54
C SER A 146 14.71 -6.64 -3.49
N ASP A 147 15.26 -5.48 -3.86
CA ASP A 147 15.94 -4.58 -2.93
C ASP A 147 15.07 -4.25 -1.72
N ARG A 148 13.78 -3.99 -1.97
CA ARG A 148 12.79 -3.74 -0.91
C ARG A 148 12.57 -4.98 -0.04
N CYS A 149 12.57 -6.18 -0.62
CA CYS A 149 12.49 -7.45 0.13
C CYS A 149 13.61 -7.58 1.15
N HIS A 150 14.86 -7.45 0.71
CA HIS A 150 16.02 -7.55 1.59
C HIS A 150 16.07 -6.42 2.63
N ALA A 151 15.69 -5.20 2.26
CA ALA A 151 15.63 -4.08 3.20
C ALA A 151 14.63 -4.30 4.34
N ILE A 152 13.44 -4.84 4.03
CA ILE A 152 12.45 -5.16 5.05
C ILE A 152 12.92 -6.35 5.90
N ARG A 153 13.50 -7.39 5.30
CA ARG A 153 14.06 -8.53 6.06
C ARG A 153 15.11 -8.08 7.08
N ARG A 154 15.98 -7.12 6.73
CA ARG A 154 16.91 -6.49 7.68
C ARG A 154 16.20 -5.69 8.78
N ALA A 155 15.17 -4.92 8.44
CA ALA A 155 14.39 -4.17 9.43
C ALA A 155 13.70 -5.09 10.47
N TYR A 156 13.33 -6.30 10.07
CA TYR A 156 12.78 -7.35 10.94
C TYR A 156 13.86 -8.26 11.58
N GLY A 157 15.15 -7.99 11.36
CA GLY A 157 16.25 -8.79 11.92
C GLY A 157 16.39 -10.20 11.34
N LEU A 158 15.74 -10.48 10.20
CA LEU A 158 15.80 -11.76 9.48
C LEU A 158 17.04 -11.86 8.57
N GLU A 159 17.71 -10.73 8.38
CA GLU A 159 18.99 -10.61 7.67
C GLU A 159 19.94 -9.73 8.47
N PRO A 160 21.25 -9.95 8.35
CA PRO A 160 22.23 -9.10 8.99
C PRO A 160 22.16 -7.65 8.46
N PHE A 161 22.46 -6.71 9.34
CA PHE A 161 22.61 -5.31 8.98
C PHE A 161 23.81 -5.13 8.03
N MET A 162 23.64 -4.25 7.04
CA MET A 162 24.76 -3.73 6.27
C MET A 162 25.75 -3.00 7.20
N SER A 163 27.03 -3.21 6.98
CA SER A 163 28.09 -2.38 7.54
C SER A 163 28.02 -0.95 7.02
N LEU A 164 28.73 -0.03 7.67
CA LEU A 164 28.81 1.37 7.23
C LEU A 164 29.31 1.51 5.79
N ALA A 165 30.27 0.67 5.39
CA ALA A 165 30.82 0.65 4.04
C ALA A 165 29.78 0.17 3.01
N GLU A 166 29.03 -0.89 3.34
CA GLU A 166 27.96 -1.41 2.49
C GLU A 166 26.81 -0.42 2.33
N MET A 167 26.39 0.24 3.43
CA MET A 167 25.39 1.31 3.38
C MET A 167 25.85 2.47 2.49
N SER A 168 27.10 2.90 2.63
CA SER A 168 27.67 3.96 1.79
C SER A 168 27.68 3.56 0.31
N ALA A 169 28.10 2.33 0.00
CA ALA A 169 28.10 1.82 -1.36
C ALA A 169 26.68 1.71 -1.94
N ALA A 170 25.70 1.26 -1.15
CA ALA A 170 24.30 1.19 -1.55
C ALA A 170 23.74 2.56 -1.95
N VAL A 171 23.97 3.59 -1.12
CA VAL A 171 23.56 4.97 -1.41
C VAL A 171 24.23 5.50 -2.68
N GLN A 172 25.50 5.20 -2.91
CA GLN A 172 26.19 5.62 -4.14
C GLN A 172 25.62 4.94 -5.39
N LYS A 173 25.31 3.64 -5.31
CA LYS A 173 24.67 2.92 -6.42
C LYS A 173 23.30 3.51 -6.77
N LEU A 174 22.48 3.82 -5.76
CA LEU A 174 21.16 4.44 -5.95
C LEU A 174 21.27 5.82 -6.62
N LYS A 175 22.21 6.66 -6.18
CA LYS A 175 22.47 7.98 -6.78
C LYS A 175 22.98 7.92 -8.22
N ALA A 176 23.63 6.81 -8.61
CA ALA A 176 24.13 6.62 -9.96
C ALA A 176 23.05 6.16 -10.95
N VAL A 177 21.88 5.73 -10.47
CA VAL A 177 20.72 5.45 -11.33
C VAL A 177 20.22 6.78 -11.89
N PRO A 178 20.11 6.95 -13.23
CA PRO A 178 19.55 8.16 -13.82
C PRO A 178 18.20 8.46 -13.19
N GLU A 179 17.96 9.71 -12.79
CA GLU A 179 16.68 10.15 -12.19
C GLU A 179 15.51 9.56 -12.99
N ARG A 180 14.80 8.61 -12.39
CA ARG A 180 13.56 8.08 -12.96
C ARG A 180 12.50 9.16 -12.82
N ILE A 181 12.35 9.92 -13.90
CA ILE A 181 11.24 10.85 -14.20
C ILE A 181 11.09 11.98 -13.17
N SER A 182 11.29 13.20 -13.67
CA SER A 182 11.06 14.48 -12.99
C SER A 182 9.76 14.49 -12.16
N ALA A 183 9.89 14.69 -10.85
CA ALA A 183 8.86 14.62 -9.83
C ALA A 183 7.78 15.73 -9.87
N SER A 184 7.59 16.40 -11.00
CA SER A 184 6.79 17.63 -11.07
C SER A 184 5.29 17.42 -11.27
N LYS A 185 4.78 16.19 -11.37
CA LYS A 185 3.33 15.91 -11.52
C LYS A 185 2.86 14.60 -10.89
N ILE A 186 3.45 14.20 -9.76
CA ILE A 186 3.01 12.99 -9.04
C ILE A 186 1.78 13.33 -8.19
N ILE A 187 0.71 12.56 -8.35
CA ILE A 187 -0.49 12.60 -7.54
C ILE A 187 -0.14 12.10 -6.14
N ARG A 188 -0.35 12.94 -5.12
CA ARG A 188 -0.11 12.60 -3.71
C ARG A 188 -1.23 11.73 -3.17
N ASN A 189 -2.47 12.14 -3.43
CA ASN A 189 -3.66 11.33 -3.22
C ASN A 189 -4.78 11.79 -4.17
N ALA A 190 -5.87 11.02 -4.23
CA ALA A 190 -7.10 11.43 -4.89
C ALA A 190 -8.28 11.46 -3.93
N LYS A 191 -9.34 12.18 -4.31
CA LYS A 191 -10.60 12.24 -3.59
C LYS A 191 -11.75 11.94 -4.52
N ILE A 192 -12.68 11.07 -4.08
CA ILE A 192 -13.91 10.76 -4.81
C ILE A 192 -15.08 11.40 -4.07
N GLU A 193 -15.80 12.28 -4.76
CA GLU A 193 -16.97 12.96 -4.21
C GLU A 193 -18.15 12.92 -5.17
N ARG A 194 -19.36 12.94 -4.63
CA ARG A 194 -20.56 13.05 -5.44
C ARG A 194 -20.81 14.49 -5.85
N ASP A 195 -21.03 14.68 -7.15
CA ASP A 195 -21.49 15.93 -7.70
C ASP A 195 -22.99 16.09 -7.41
N ALA A 196 -23.32 17.14 -6.66
CA ALA A 196 -24.67 17.42 -6.21
C ALA A 196 -25.64 17.80 -7.35
N GLU A 197 -25.14 18.23 -8.51
CA GLU A 197 -25.97 18.72 -9.61
C GLU A 197 -26.40 17.62 -10.57
N ASN A 198 -25.53 16.62 -10.80
CA ASN A 198 -25.75 15.59 -11.82
C ASN A 198 -25.72 14.14 -11.29
N GLY A 199 -25.43 13.95 -9.99
CA GLY A 199 -25.41 12.64 -9.33
C GLY A 199 -24.21 11.76 -9.65
N LYS A 200 -23.32 12.21 -10.56
CA LYS A 200 -22.07 11.52 -10.91
C LYS A 200 -21.05 11.61 -9.77
N LEU A 201 -20.03 10.76 -9.84
CA LEU A 201 -18.86 10.86 -8.98
C LEU A 201 -17.73 11.59 -9.71
N LEU A 202 -17.03 12.47 -9.01
CA LEU A 202 -15.87 13.21 -9.48
C LEU A 202 -14.63 12.74 -8.73
N ILE A 203 -13.59 12.38 -9.48
CA ILE A 203 -12.25 12.10 -8.96
C ILE A 203 -11.41 13.38 -9.08
N SER A 204 -10.93 13.88 -7.95
CA SER A 204 -10.03 15.03 -7.88
C SER A 204 -8.67 14.59 -7.35
N ALA A 205 -7.61 14.85 -8.11
CA ALA A 205 -6.23 14.60 -7.69
C ALA A 205 -5.69 15.76 -6.86
N LEU A 206 -4.93 15.44 -5.81
CA LEU A 206 -4.12 16.37 -5.04
C LEU A 206 -2.65 16.15 -5.41
N ALA A 207 -2.01 17.13 -6.02
CA ALA A 207 -0.57 17.09 -6.28
C ALA A 207 0.25 17.30 -5.00
N LYS A 208 1.54 16.96 -5.05
CA LYS A 208 2.49 17.20 -3.95
C LYS A 208 2.60 18.67 -3.51
N ASP A 209 2.35 19.61 -4.42
CA ASP A 209 2.39 21.05 -4.14
C ASP A 209 1.09 21.58 -3.49
N GLY A 210 0.12 20.70 -3.25
CA GLY A 210 -1.17 21.05 -2.64
C GLY A 210 -2.25 21.45 -3.64
N THR A 211 -1.94 21.50 -4.95
CA THR A 211 -2.94 21.82 -5.99
C THR A 211 -3.94 20.68 -6.12
N ILE A 212 -5.23 21.02 -6.14
CA ILE A 212 -6.33 20.07 -6.41
C ILE A 212 -6.87 20.34 -7.82
N PHE A 213 -7.03 19.29 -8.63
CA PHE A 213 -7.63 19.38 -9.95
C PHE A 213 -8.45 18.13 -10.30
N PRO A 214 -9.55 18.27 -11.05
CA PRO A 214 -10.37 17.13 -11.46
C PRO A 214 -9.65 16.30 -12.51
N ILE A 215 -9.78 14.96 -12.44
CA ILE A 215 -9.17 14.02 -13.39
C ILE A 215 -10.19 13.09 -14.07
N HIS A 216 -11.34 12.79 -13.44
CA HIS A 216 -12.36 11.94 -14.05
C HIS A 216 -13.74 12.19 -13.47
N SER A 217 -14.78 12.16 -14.30
CA SER A 217 -16.18 12.18 -13.86
C SER A 217 -16.90 10.98 -14.45
N TYR A 218 -17.56 10.19 -13.60
CA TYR A 218 -18.13 8.91 -14.00
C TYR A 218 -19.49 8.63 -13.35
N ASP A 219 -20.27 7.78 -14.02
CA ASP A 219 -21.51 7.25 -13.48
C ASP A 219 -21.19 6.09 -12.52
N PRO A 220 -21.56 6.17 -11.23
CA PRO A 220 -21.30 5.11 -10.27
C PRO A 220 -21.98 3.77 -10.60
N ASP A 221 -23.01 3.76 -11.44
CA ASP A 221 -23.68 2.53 -11.88
C ASP A 221 -22.93 1.84 -13.04
N ALA A 222 -22.06 2.58 -13.75
CA ALA A 222 -21.31 2.09 -14.90
C ALA A 222 -19.83 1.79 -14.60
N GLU A 223 -19.22 2.54 -13.68
CA GLU A 223 -17.81 2.42 -13.32
C GLU A 223 -17.63 2.45 -11.80
N THR A 224 -16.57 1.80 -11.31
CA THR A 224 -16.22 1.80 -9.90
C THR A 224 -14.74 2.11 -9.76
N TRP A 225 -14.38 3.11 -8.96
CA TRP A 225 -12.99 3.51 -8.75
C TRP A 225 -12.64 3.49 -7.26
N ARG A 226 -11.35 3.47 -6.94
CA ARG A 226 -10.82 3.65 -5.58
C ARG A 226 -9.84 4.82 -5.57
N GLN A 227 -9.81 5.58 -4.48
CA GLN A 227 -8.95 6.76 -4.38
C GLN A 227 -7.47 6.37 -4.46
N PHE A 228 -7.09 5.29 -3.78
CA PHE A 228 -5.69 4.83 -3.75
C PHE A 228 -5.16 4.39 -5.13
N GLU A 229 -6.03 4.12 -6.12
CA GLU A 229 -5.61 3.69 -7.46
C GLU A 229 -4.80 4.78 -8.19
N PHE A 230 -4.93 6.03 -7.76
CA PHE A 230 -4.26 7.19 -8.35
C PHE A 230 -3.02 7.64 -7.57
N ASP A 231 -2.80 7.11 -6.36
CA ASP A 231 -1.69 7.51 -5.50
C ASP A 231 -0.35 7.17 -6.16
N GLY A 232 0.53 8.16 -6.27
CA GLY A 232 1.86 8.00 -6.84
C GLY A 232 1.92 7.99 -8.38
N LEU A 233 0.77 8.01 -9.08
CA LEU A 233 0.74 8.13 -10.54
C LEU A 233 1.08 9.56 -10.98
N THR A 234 1.66 9.68 -12.16
CA THR A 234 1.65 10.95 -12.91
C THR A 234 0.25 11.22 -13.46
N VAL A 235 -0.03 12.48 -13.81
CA VAL A 235 -1.29 12.85 -14.48
C VAL A 235 -1.47 12.06 -15.78
N GLU A 236 -0.40 11.92 -16.55
CA GLU A 236 -0.42 11.19 -17.82
C GLU A 236 -0.68 9.68 -17.62
N GLU A 237 -0.14 9.08 -16.55
CA GLU A 237 -0.45 7.69 -16.18
C GLU A 237 -1.88 7.51 -15.67
N ALA A 238 -2.40 8.46 -14.91
CA ALA A 238 -3.79 8.46 -14.46
C ALA A 238 -4.75 8.54 -15.66
N ASP A 239 -4.48 9.41 -16.63
CA ASP A 239 -5.27 9.53 -17.87
C ASP A 239 -5.26 8.22 -18.69
N GLU A 240 -4.12 7.53 -18.76
CA GLU A 240 -4.01 6.23 -19.43
C GLU A 240 -4.82 5.15 -18.70
N LEU A 241 -4.75 5.11 -17.38
CA LEU A 241 -5.50 4.18 -16.54
C LEU A 241 -7.02 4.35 -16.75
N ILE A 242 -7.50 5.60 -16.69
CA ILE A 242 -8.90 5.97 -16.93
C ILE A 242 -9.33 5.48 -18.31
N ARG A 243 -8.58 5.86 -19.36
CA ARG A 243 -8.93 5.51 -20.74
C ARG A 243 -8.97 4.01 -20.99
N THR A 244 -8.04 3.26 -20.41
CA THR A 244 -7.97 1.80 -20.57
C THR A 244 -9.17 1.11 -19.93
N ARG A 245 -9.67 1.64 -18.82
CA ARG A 245 -10.79 1.07 -18.08
C ARG A 245 -12.14 1.46 -18.68
N SER A 246 -12.34 2.72 -19.06
CA SER A 246 -13.59 3.16 -19.69
C SER A 246 -13.82 2.45 -21.03
N LYS A 247 -12.77 2.12 -21.79
CA LYS A 247 -12.88 1.30 -23.02
C LYS A 247 -13.28 -0.16 -22.80
N LYS A 248 -13.14 -0.70 -21.59
CA LYS A 248 -13.60 -2.06 -21.25
C LYS A 248 -15.07 -2.11 -20.82
N SER A 249 -15.69 -0.95 -20.60
CA SER A 249 -17.09 -0.81 -20.18
C SER A 249 -18.05 -0.55 -21.36
N GLU A 250 -17.53 -0.30 -22.57
CA GLU A 250 -18.28 -0.27 -23.85
C GLU A 250 -18.35 -1.65 -24.50
#